data_AF-A0A4P5SEI5-F1
#
_entry.id   AF-A0A4P5SEI5-F1
#
_cell.length_a   1.000
_cell.length_b   1.000
_cell.length_c   1.000
_cell.angle_alpha   90.00
_cell.angle_beta   90.00
_cell.angle_gamma   90.00
#
_symmetry.space_group_name_H-M   'P 1'
#
loop_
_entity.id
_entity.type
_entity.pdbx_description
1 polymer ?
#
loop_
_entity_poly.entity_id
_entity_poly.type
_entity_poly.pdbx_seq_one_letter_code
_entity_poly.pdbx_strand_id
1 'polypeptide(L)'
;MLKNKLITVLITLGLSVSAIAGTGFTANAESGASPLSGLPGGEGKPVVMVKFGNSKPDRPHYNLNQADLIYVEEVEWGLTRVAAMFNTKFPSVVGPTRSARISDLELLEQFDAPGLAYSGANDVLLKAIRKSQSISLSPSDR
;
A
#
# COMPACT_ATOMS: atom_id res chain seq x y z
N MET A 1 32.16 -56.03 -34.11
CA MET A 1 31.42 -54.78 -34.39
C MET A 1 30.05 -54.86 -33.74
N LEU A 2 29.72 -53.87 -32.89
CA LEU A 2 28.42 -53.60 -32.23
C LEU A 2 27.98 -54.61 -31.14
N LYS A 3 27.44 -54.24 -29.96
CA LYS A 3 27.20 -52.95 -29.27
C LYS A 3 26.77 -53.28 -27.81
N ASN A 4 27.35 -52.60 -26.83
CA ASN A 4 27.02 -52.63 -25.39
C ASN A 4 25.61 -52.10 -25.09
N LYS A 5 24.90 -52.72 -24.12
CA LYS A 5 23.88 -52.14 -23.20
C LYS A 5 23.63 -53.17 -22.09
N LEU A 6 23.44 -52.90 -20.80
CA LEU A 6 23.54 -51.74 -19.92
C LEU A 6 23.40 -52.38 -18.52
N ILE A 7 24.36 -52.21 -17.60
CA ILE A 7 24.27 -52.82 -16.25
C ILE A 7 23.48 -51.87 -15.35
N THR A 8 22.30 -52.31 -14.89
CA THR A 8 21.47 -51.61 -13.92
C THR A 8 22.05 -51.82 -12.51
N VAL A 9 22.55 -50.75 -11.89
CA VAL A 9 22.94 -50.75 -10.47
C VAL A 9 21.87 -49.98 -9.69
N LEU A 10 21.12 -50.71 -8.85
CA LEU A 10 20.22 -50.13 -7.85
C LEU A 10 21.07 -49.58 -6.69
N ILE A 11 21.03 -48.27 -6.46
CA ILE A 11 21.55 -47.65 -5.23
C ILE A 11 20.36 -47.09 -4.47
N THR A 12 19.96 -47.79 -3.41
CA THR A 12 19.09 -47.29 -2.35
C THR A 12 19.87 -46.31 -1.48
N LEU A 13 19.50 -45.03 -1.49
CA LEU A 13 19.99 -44.05 -0.51
C LEU A 13 18.83 -43.64 0.40
N GLY A 14 18.94 -44.01 1.68
CA GLY A 14 17.95 -43.77 2.71
C GLY A 14 17.74 -42.28 2.96
N LEU A 15 16.46 -41.88 3.02
CA LEU A 15 16.03 -40.52 3.35
C LEU A 15 15.76 -40.47 4.86
N SER A 16 16.69 -39.91 5.64
CA SER A 16 16.42 -39.55 7.04
C SER A 16 15.66 -38.22 7.08
N VAL A 17 14.35 -38.29 7.31
CA VAL A 17 13.52 -37.11 7.59
C VAL A 17 13.68 -36.77 9.07
N SER A 18 14.50 -35.77 9.39
CA SER A 18 14.48 -35.13 10.70
C SER A 18 13.26 -34.21 10.78
N ALA A 19 12.22 -34.65 11.50
CA ALA A 19 11.12 -33.78 11.89
C ALA A 19 11.61 -32.77 12.94
N ILE A 20 11.93 -31.56 12.50
CA ILE A 20 12.04 -30.42 13.42
C ILE A 20 10.61 -30.08 13.83
N ALA A 21 10.26 -30.41 15.07
CA ALA A 21 9.06 -29.90 15.73
C ALA A 21 9.20 -28.38 15.87
N GLY A 22 8.81 -27.66 14.81
CA GLY A 22 8.70 -26.21 14.85
C GLY A 22 7.61 -25.85 15.84
N THR A 23 7.99 -25.16 16.92
CA THR A 23 7.08 -24.41 17.76
C THR A 23 6.28 -23.49 16.85
N GLY A 24 5.02 -23.84 16.60
CA GLY A 24 4.16 -23.08 15.72
C GLY A 24 4.04 -21.65 16.23
N PHE A 25 4.58 -20.70 15.47
CA PHE A 25 4.13 -19.32 15.58
C PHE A 25 2.66 -19.33 15.17
N THR A 26 1.77 -19.19 16.15
CA THR A 26 0.38 -18.82 15.87
C THR A 26 0.40 -17.37 15.43
N ALA A 27 0.73 -17.14 14.16
CA ALA A 27 0.41 -15.88 13.53
C ALA A 27 -1.12 -15.76 13.59
N ASN A 28 -1.61 -14.87 14.46
CA ASN A 28 -2.98 -14.39 14.36
C ASN A 28 -3.07 -13.70 13.00
N ALA A 29 -3.44 -14.45 11.97
CA ALA A 29 -3.70 -13.89 10.65
C ALA A 29 -4.89 -12.97 10.83
N GLU A 30 -4.70 -11.66 10.64
CA GLU A 30 -5.82 -10.74 10.62
C GLU A 30 -6.79 -11.23 9.53
N SER A 31 -8.04 -11.51 9.90
CA SER A 31 -9.03 -12.03 8.96
C SER A 31 -9.50 -10.91 8.01
N GLY A 32 -9.88 -11.30 6.80
CA GLY A 32 -10.53 -10.42 5.83
C GLY A 32 -9.58 -9.65 4.91
N ALA A 33 -9.85 -9.69 3.61
CA ALA A 33 -8.99 -9.12 2.58
C ALA A 33 -9.14 -7.59 2.50
N SER A 34 -8.02 -6.89 2.35
CA SER A 34 -7.98 -5.46 2.05
C SER A 34 -8.58 -5.17 0.67
N PRO A 35 -9.45 -4.16 0.53
CA PRO A 35 -9.94 -3.72 -0.77
C PRO A 35 -8.84 -3.09 -1.64
N LEU A 36 -7.68 -2.72 -1.07
CA LEU A 36 -6.58 -2.08 -1.81
C LEU A 36 -5.57 -3.10 -2.36
N SER A 37 -5.17 -4.06 -1.52
CA SER A 37 -4.05 -4.97 -1.81
C SER A 37 -4.46 -6.44 -1.89
N GLY A 38 -5.68 -6.80 -1.47
CA GLY A 38 -6.12 -8.19 -1.30
C GLY A 38 -5.45 -8.92 -0.14
N LEU A 39 -4.53 -8.28 0.59
CA LEU A 39 -3.85 -8.88 1.74
C LEU A 39 -4.74 -8.90 2.99
N PRO A 40 -4.51 -9.81 3.94
CA PRO A 40 -5.34 -9.90 5.14
C PRO A 40 -5.23 -8.68 6.05
N GLY A 41 -6.29 -8.41 6.83
CA GLY A 41 -6.34 -7.35 7.83
C GLY A 41 -6.83 -6.00 7.32
N GLY A 42 -7.59 -5.97 6.23
CA GLY A 42 -8.13 -4.73 5.67
C GLY A 42 -9.66 -4.66 5.56
N GLU A 43 -10.34 -5.79 5.65
CA GLU A 43 -11.81 -5.86 5.53
C GLU A 43 -12.49 -5.02 6.62
N GLY A 44 -13.46 -4.19 6.20
CA GLY A 44 -14.22 -3.31 7.10
C GLY A 44 -13.44 -2.12 7.70
N LYS A 45 -12.12 -2.01 7.46
CA LYS A 45 -11.33 -0.84 7.86
C LYS A 45 -11.51 0.30 6.83
N PRO A 46 -11.37 1.58 7.24
CA PRO A 46 -11.46 2.70 6.32
C PRO A 46 -10.33 2.67 5.28
N VAL A 47 -10.53 3.39 4.18
CA VAL A 47 -9.47 3.72 3.21
C VAL A 47 -9.08 5.17 3.44
N VAL A 48 -7.78 5.43 3.61
CA VAL A 48 -7.25 6.78 3.81
C VAL A 48 -6.16 7.06 2.79
N MET A 49 -6.34 8.12 2.01
CA MET A 49 -5.30 8.65 1.12
C MET A 49 -4.51 9.75 1.84
N VAL A 50 -3.19 9.69 1.71
CA VAL A 50 -2.29 10.78 2.12
C VAL A 50 -1.52 11.27 0.89
N LYS A 51 -1.54 12.57 0.65
CA LYS A 51 -0.81 13.21 -0.46
C LYS A 51 0.61 13.57 -0.02
N PHE A 52 1.60 12.84 -0.53
CA PHE A 52 3.02 13.06 -0.29
C PHE A 52 3.69 13.86 -1.42
N GLY A 53 4.73 14.61 -1.08
CA GLY A 53 5.67 15.12 -2.08
C GLY A 53 6.62 14.03 -2.57
N ASN A 54 7.20 14.17 -3.76
CA ASN A 54 8.19 13.20 -4.28
C ASN A 54 9.53 13.85 -4.70
N SER A 55 9.72 15.13 -4.39
CA SER A 55 10.93 15.89 -4.72
C SER A 55 12.10 15.54 -3.77
N LYS A 56 13.32 15.96 -4.10
CA LYS A 56 14.51 15.66 -3.26
C LYS A 56 14.35 16.12 -1.80
N PRO A 57 13.84 17.34 -1.50
CA PRO A 57 13.61 17.78 -0.13
C PRO A 57 12.52 17.02 0.63
N ASP A 58 11.64 16.28 -0.07
CA ASP A 58 10.57 15.51 0.56
C ASP A 58 11.06 14.16 1.12
N ARG A 59 12.31 13.79 0.84
CA ARG A 59 12.88 12.49 1.16
C ARG A 59 13.86 12.59 2.34
N PRO A 60 13.88 11.60 3.24
CA PRO A 60 13.03 10.40 3.26
C PRO A 60 11.59 10.68 3.72
N HIS A 61 10.65 9.88 3.23
CA HIS A 61 9.25 9.93 3.66
C HIS A 61 9.05 9.21 5.01
N TYR A 62 8.15 9.73 5.83
CA TYR A 62 7.69 9.07 7.06
C TYR A 62 6.60 8.05 6.72
N ASN A 63 6.88 6.79 7.03
CA ASN A 63 5.94 5.66 6.97
C ASN A 63 5.23 5.42 5.61
N LEU A 64 5.77 5.93 4.50
CA LEU A 64 5.26 5.64 3.16
C LEU A 64 5.30 4.14 2.84
N ASN A 65 6.27 3.42 3.41
CA ASN A 65 6.41 1.96 3.28
C ASN A 65 5.30 1.14 3.97
N GLN A 66 4.40 1.80 4.71
CA GLN A 66 3.24 1.15 5.33
C GLN A 66 1.95 1.30 4.49
N ALA A 67 2.01 2.00 3.36
CA ALA A 67 0.88 2.13 2.46
C ALA A 67 0.58 0.79 1.76
N ASP A 68 -0.69 0.48 1.57
CA ASP A 68 -1.16 -0.72 0.87
C ASP A 68 -1.13 -0.57 -0.64
N LEU A 69 -1.32 0.66 -1.14
CA LEU A 69 -1.30 1.01 -2.55
C LEU A 69 -0.70 2.40 -2.73
N ILE A 70 0.10 2.57 -3.77
CA ILE A 70 0.79 3.83 -4.09
C ILE A 70 0.52 4.18 -5.54
N TYR A 71 -0.08 5.35 -5.75
CA TYR A 71 -0.13 5.99 -7.05
C TYR A 71 0.98 7.04 -7.14
N VAL A 72 1.65 7.10 -8.30
CA VAL A 72 2.61 8.16 -8.62
C VAL A 72 2.00 9.00 -9.72
N GLU A 73 1.72 10.26 -9.41
CA GLU A 73 1.07 11.19 -10.33
C GLU A 73 2.06 12.26 -10.77
N GLU A 74 2.08 12.56 -12.06
CA GLU A 74 2.75 13.76 -12.55
C GLU A 74 2.01 15.01 -12.08
N VAL A 75 2.78 16.02 -11.70
CA VAL A 75 2.28 17.36 -11.36
C VAL A 75 3.02 18.40 -12.22
N GLU A 76 3.14 19.65 -11.78
CA GLU A 76 3.79 20.69 -12.58
C GLU A 76 5.31 20.45 -12.72
N TRP A 77 5.87 20.93 -13.83
CA TRP A 77 7.31 20.99 -14.09
C TRP A 77 8.01 19.62 -14.11
N GLY A 78 7.31 18.56 -14.51
CA GLY A 78 7.85 17.20 -14.55
C GLY A 78 8.15 16.62 -13.17
N LEU A 79 7.65 17.25 -12.10
CA LEU A 79 7.68 16.69 -10.76
C LEU A 79 6.56 15.67 -10.61
N THR A 80 6.74 14.74 -9.68
CA THR A 80 5.69 13.81 -9.30
C THR A 80 5.26 14.02 -7.85
N ARG A 81 4.05 13.57 -7.53
CA ARG A 81 3.56 13.39 -6.17
C ARG A 81 3.08 11.97 -5.98
N VAL A 82 2.97 11.59 -4.72
CA VAL A 82 2.53 10.25 -4.33
C VAL A 82 1.20 10.36 -3.62
N ALA A 83 0.19 9.65 -4.13
CA ALA A 83 -1.05 9.39 -3.41
C ALA A 83 -0.94 8.00 -2.78
N ALA A 84 -0.64 7.96 -1.49
CA ALA A 84 -0.46 6.72 -0.74
C ALA A 84 -1.75 6.36 -0.01
N MET A 85 -2.21 5.13 -0.21
CA MET A 85 -3.47 4.62 0.30
C MET A 85 -3.20 3.67 1.47
N PHE A 86 -3.86 3.89 2.60
CA PHE A 86 -3.74 3.11 3.82
C PHE A 86 -5.09 2.48 4.17
N ASN A 87 -5.07 1.21 4.54
CA ASN A 87 -6.23 0.44 4.96
C ASN A 87 -5.88 -0.63 6.01
N THR A 88 -4.77 -1.37 5.83
CA THR A 88 -4.36 -2.44 6.77
C THR A 88 -3.67 -1.87 8.00
N LYS A 89 -2.84 -0.83 7.81
CA LYS A 89 -2.05 -0.17 8.86
C LYS A 89 -2.19 1.35 8.79
N PHE A 90 -2.38 1.97 9.94
CA PHE A 90 -2.48 3.44 10.08
C PHE A 90 -1.34 3.95 10.98
N PRO A 91 -0.22 4.42 10.41
CA PRO A 91 0.88 4.98 11.20
C PRO A 91 0.46 6.27 11.91
N SER A 92 1.04 6.53 13.09
CA SER A 92 0.79 7.75 13.86
C SER A 92 1.36 9.03 13.22
N VAL A 93 2.32 8.89 12.30
CA VAL A 93 2.99 9.99 11.59
C VAL A 93 3.14 9.64 10.12
N VAL A 94 2.80 10.59 9.24
CA VAL A 94 2.98 10.51 7.79
C VAL A 94 3.48 11.84 7.24
N GLY A 95 4.19 11.81 6.11
CA GLY A 95 4.62 13.01 5.38
C GLY A 95 6.04 12.91 4.80
N PRO A 96 6.60 14.02 4.28
CA PRO A 96 6.00 15.35 4.18
C PRO A 96 4.77 15.39 3.27
N THR A 97 3.66 15.94 3.77
CA THR A 97 2.42 16.10 2.98
C THR A 97 2.51 17.27 2.01
N ARG A 98 1.78 17.20 0.91
CA ARG A 98 1.73 18.25 -0.12
C ARG A 98 0.29 18.55 -0.52
N SER A 99 0.15 19.56 -1.38
CA SER A 99 -1.15 20.01 -1.83
C SER A 99 -1.88 18.95 -2.66
N ALA A 100 -3.18 18.82 -2.40
CA ALA A 100 -4.08 17.97 -3.17
C ALA A 100 -4.26 18.49 -4.61
N ARG A 101 -4.74 17.60 -5.47
CA ARG A 101 -5.07 17.81 -6.88
C ARG A 101 -6.39 17.19 -7.26
N ILE A 102 -6.94 17.64 -8.38
CA ILE A 102 -8.23 17.13 -8.86
C ILE A 102 -8.19 15.62 -9.14
N SER A 103 -7.04 15.11 -9.60
CA SER A 103 -6.78 13.69 -9.79
C SER A 103 -6.91 12.87 -8.50
N ASP A 104 -6.68 13.47 -7.32
CA ASP A 104 -6.91 12.80 -6.05
C ASP A 104 -8.40 12.48 -5.87
N LEU A 105 -9.31 13.37 -6.30
CA LEU A 105 -10.74 13.12 -6.21
C LEU A 105 -11.17 12.03 -7.19
N GLU A 106 -10.63 12.03 -8.42
CA GLU A 106 -10.88 10.97 -9.41
C GLU A 106 -10.47 9.59 -8.88
N LEU A 107 -9.32 9.50 -8.21
CA LEU A 107 -8.88 8.27 -7.55
C LEU A 107 -9.79 7.87 -6.38
N LEU A 108 -10.38 8.84 -5.67
CA LEU A 108 -11.23 8.59 -4.50
C LEU A 108 -12.69 8.29 -4.83
N GLU A 109 -13.15 8.50 -6.07
CA GLU A 109 -14.53 8.19 -6.52
C GLU A 109 -14.89 6.71 -6.45
N GLN A 110 -13.90 5.82 -6.39
CA GLN A 110 -14.12 4.38 -6.27
C GLN A 110 -14.44 3.91 -4.83
N PHE A 111 -14.44 4.82 -3.84
CA PHE A 111 -14.67 4.50 -2.42
C PHE A 111 -15.84 5.31 -1.85
N ASP A 112 -16.60 4.70 -0.93
CA ASP A 112 -17.82 5.32 -0.36
C ASP A 112 -17.54 6.51 0.57
N ALA A 113 -16.53 6.41 1.45
CA ALA A 113 -16.21 7.44 2.44
C ALA A 113 -14.70 7.47 2.78
N PRO A 114 -13.82 7.74 1.80
CA PRO A 114 -12.38 7.71 2.01
C PRO A 114 -11.91 8.92 2.82
N GLY A 115 -10.94 8.72 3.71
CA GLY A 115 -10.21 9.81 4.34
C GLY A 115 -9.21 10.43 3.36
N LEU A 116 -9.03 11.75 3.40
CA LEU A 116 -8.05 12.47 2.58
C LEU A 116 -7.18 13.39 3.46
N ALA A 117 -5.87 13.17 3.46
CA ALA A 117 -4.89 13.99 4.18
C ALA A 117 -3.88 14.65 3.22
N TYR A 118 -3.77 15.96 3.32
CA TYR A 118 -3.01 16.83 2.42
C TYR A 118 -2.63 18.16 3.10
N SER A 119 -1.70 18.93 2.54
CA SER A 119 -1.21 20.17 3.20
C SER A 119 -1.94 21.46 2.77
N GLY A 120 -2.90 21.36 1.86
CA GLY A 120 -3.66 22.49 1.31
C GLY A 120 -4.02 22.32 -0.17
N ALA A 121 -4.84 23.21 -0.71
CA ALA A 121 -5.21 23.23 -2.11
C ALA A 121 -5.67 24.63 -2.51
N ASN A 122 -5.88 24.88 -3.81
CA ASN A 122 -6.55 26.11 -4.23
C ASN A 122 -8.03 26.09 -3.81
N ASP A 123 -8.65 27.27 -3.70
CA ASP A 123 -10.03 27.40 -3.20
C ASP A 123 -11.08 26.64 -4.02
N VAL A 124 -10.86 26.52 -5.33
CA VAL A 124 -11.76 25.78 -6.22
C VAL A 124 -11.74 24.30 -5.85
N LEU A 125 -10.55 23.73 -5.65
CA LEU A 125 -10.39 22.34 -5.25
C LEU A 125 -10.83 22.12 -3.80
N LEU A 126 -10.58 23.03 -2.87
CA LEU A 126 -11.11 22.93 -1.50
C LEU A 126 -12.65 22.85 -1.49
N LYS A 127 -13.32 23.63 -2.34
CA LYS A 127 -14.78 23.55 -2.52
C LYS A 127 -15.20 22.20 -3.14
N ALA A 128 -14.43 21.65 -4.06
CA ALA A 128 -14.69 20.34 -4.64
C ALA A 128 -14.51 19.21 -3.61
N ILE A 129 -13.44 19.23 -2.82
CA ILE A 129 -13.18 18.27 -1.73
C ILE A 129 -14.37 18.27 -0.74
N ARG A 130 -14.83 19.45 -0.29
CA ARG A 130 -15.97 19.56 0.63
C ARG A 130 -17.31 19.07 0.05
N LYS A 131 -17.43 18.98 -1.27
CA LYS A 131 -18.62 18.46 -1.96
C LYS A 131 -18.48 16.98 -2.36
N SER A 132 -17.29 16.42 -2.23
CA SER A 132 -17.01 15.01 -2.55
C SER A 132 -17.42 14.09 -1.38
N GLN A 133 -17.37 12.79 -1.63
CA GLN A 133 -17.52 11.75 -0.62
C GLN A 133 -16.32 11.62 0.34
N SER A 134 -15.22 12.34 0.08
CA SER A 134 -14.02 12.26 0.92
C SER A 134 -14.17 13.04 2.24
N ILE A 135 -13.64 12.45 3.31
CA ILE A 135 -13.57 13.06 4.65
C ILE A 135 -12.20 13.70 4.80
N SER A 136 -12.12 15.03 4.89
CA SER A 136 -10.85 15.71 5.12
C SER A 136 -10.29 15.38 6.51
N LEU A 137 -9.05 14.92 6.55
CA LEU A 137 -8.27 14.66 7.77
C LEU A 137 -7.23 15.76 8.04
N SER A 138 -7.20 16.80 7.19
CA SER A 138 -6.19 17.85 7.21
C SER A 138 -6.50 18.96 8.22
N PRO A 139 -5.49 19.50 8.92
CA PRO A 139 -5.69 20.60 9.87
C PRO A 139 -6.31 21.87 9.26
N SER A 140 -6.07 22.13 7.98
CA SER A 140 -6.48 23.35 7.28
C SER A 140 -7.96 23.45 6.91
N ASP A 141 -8.72 22.37 7.10
CA ASP A 141 -10.14 22.30 6.75
C ASP A 141 -11.08 22.27 7.97
N ARG A 142 -10.53 22.41 9.19
CA ARG A 142 -11.33 22.59 10.40
C ARG A 142 -11.83 24.02 10.55
#